data_AF-A0A1H4T590-F1
#
_entry.id   AF-A0A1H4T590-F1
#
_cell.length_a   1.000
_cell.length_b   1.000
_cell.length_c   1.000
_cell.angle_alpha   90.00
_cell.angle_beta   90.00
_cell.angle_gamma   90.00
#
_symmetry.space_group_name_H-M   'P 1'
#
loop_
_entity.id
_entity.type
_entity.pdbx_description
1 polymer ?
#
loop_
_entity_poly.entity_id
_entity_poly.type
_entity_poly.pdbx_seq_one_letter_code
_entity_poly.pdbx_strand_id
1 'polypeptide(L)'
;MILRRSARVAVLALCAAVLPAAAGCSLIEQTVTQSVQDAVKQATGGDVELSDGVPTGFPSDEVPIVAGDVRGGTKGKGADTHWVVVVTGSVTADSAEDKLLAAGFTVHNAVAQQNVGSVATLSGAGFDVTLVGTDGSVVYAVSPRG
;
A
#
# COMPACT_ATOMS: atom_id res chain seq x y z
N MET A 1 -40.69 53.43 41.19
CA MET A 1 -41.48 52.22 41.46
C MET A 1 -40.52 51.03 41.43
N ILE A 2 -40.43 50.31 42.55
CA ILE A 2 -39.48 49.22 42.83
C ILE A 2 -39.99 47.92 42.21
N LEU A 3 -39.12 47.13 41.57
CA LEU A 3 -39.06 45.65 41.60
C LEU A 3 -37.77 45.25 40.85
N ARG A 4 -36.62 44.99 41.49
CA ARG A 4 -36.23 43.79 42.25
C ARG A 4 -36.64 42.48 41.56
N ARG A 5 -35.65 41.80 40.97
CA ARG A 5 -35.21 40.43 41.33
C ARG A 5 -34.17 39.97 40.28
N SER A 6 -32.87 40.04 40.58
CA SER A 6 -32.11 39.09 41.40
C SER A 6 -31.54 37.94 40.58
N ALA A 7 -30.20 37.93 40.51
CA ALA A 7 -29.34 36.76 40.38
C ALA A 7 -29.26 36.17 38.95
N ARG A 8 -28.09 35.83 38.41
CA ARG A 8 -26.90 35.27 39.05
C ARG A 8 -25.63 35.64 38.27
N VAL A 9 -24.65 36.09 39.05
CA VAL A 9 -23.25 35.65 39.03
C VAL A 9 -22.46 35.88 37.74
N ALA A 10 -21.58 36.89 37.85
CA ALA A 10 -20.38 37.09 37.08
C ALA A 10 -19.40 35.90 37.19
N VAL A 11 -18.74 35.57 36.09
CA VAL A 11 -17.41 34.93 36.05
C VAL A 11 -16.68 35.57 34.87
N LEU A 12 -15.89 36.61 35.16
CA LEU A 12 -14.43 36.61 35.06
C LEU A 12 -13.90 36.45 33.63
N ALA A 13 -13.50 37.60 33.08
CA ALA A 13 -12.28 37.70 32.29
C ALA A 13 -11.11 37.09 33.06
N LEU A 14 -10.21 36.38 32.38
CA LEU A 14 -8.74 36.59 32.34
C LEU A 14 -8.04 35.32 31.81
N CYS A 15 -6.92 35.56 31.13
CA CYS A 15 -5.79 34.66 30.86
C CYS A 15 -5.66 34.11 29.44
N ALA A 16 -4.77 34.80 28.74
CA ALA A 16 -4.00 34.45 27.57
C ALA A 16 -3.32 33.06 27.63
N ALA A 17 -2.93 32.64 26.41
CA ALA A 17 -1.87 31.71 26.07
C ALA A 17 -2.17 30.21 26.26
N VAL A 18 -2.23 29.49 25.14
CA VAL A 18 -1.16 28.61 24.63
C VAL A 18 -1.74 27.78 23.48
N LEU A 19 -1.13 27.89 22.30
CA LEU A 19 -1.35 26.97 21.18
C LEU A 19 -0.97 25.54 21.61
N PRO A 20 -1.74 24.52 21.21
CA PRO A 20 -1.16 23.23 20.86
C PRO A 20 -1.31 23.03 19.35
N ALA A 21 -0.59 23.84 18.57
CA ALA A 21 -0.15 23.41 17.25
C ALA A 21 1.03 22.46 17.45
N ALA A 22 1.04 21.33 16.73
CA ALA A 22 2.12 20.32 16.66
C ALA A 22 2.05 19.06 17.56
N ALA A 23 0.85 18.51 17.81
CA ALA A 23 0.73 17.09 18.22
C ALA A 23 -0.15 16.24 17.28
N GLY A 24 -0.78 16.85 16.27
CA GLY A 24 -1.74 16.17 15.39
C GLY A 24 -1.17 15.61 14.08
N CYS A 25 0.05 15.95 13.67
CA CYS A 25 0.61 15.48 12.39
C CYS A 25 1.25 14.08 12.50
N SER A 26 1.84 13.74 13.64
CA SER A 26 2.50 12.44 13.86
C SER A 26 1.51 11.29 14.13
N LEU A 27 0.32 11.59 14.67
CA LEU A 27 -0.73 10.58 14.86
C LEU A 27 -1.38 10.15 13.54
N ILE A 28 -1.44 11.04 12.55
CA ILE A 28 -2.01 10.73 11.23
C ILE A 28 -1.01 9.88 10.44
N GLU A 29 0.28 10.20 10.44
CA GLU A 29 1.30 9.38 9.76
C GLU A 29 1.38 7.95 10.34
N GLN A 30 1.31 7.79 11.67
CA GLN A 30 1.30 6.46 12.29
C GLN A 30 0.00 5.70 12.00
N THR A 31 -1.15 6.38 11.99
CA THR A 31 -2.44 5.75 11.66
C THR A 31 -2.54 5.39 10.18
N VAL A 32 -2.03 6.22 9.28
CA VAL A 32 -2.00 5.96 7.83
C VAL A 32 -1.03 4.82 7.51
N THR A 33 0.16 4.80 8.11
CA THR A 33 1.12 3.71 7.90
C THR A 33 0.58 2.38 8.39
N GLN A 34 -0.07 2.37 9.56
CA GLN A 34 -0.64 1.17 10.15
C GLN A 34 -1.91 0.72 9.39
N SER A 35 -2.73 1.65 8.89
CA SER A 35 -3.90 1.32 8.07
C SER A 35 -3.54 0.85 6.65
N VAL A 36 -2.44 1.31 6.06
CA VAL A 36 -1.92 0.75 4.79
C VAL A 36 -1.36 -0.65 5.02
N GLN A 37 -0.58 -0.87 6.09
CA GLN A 37 -0.09 -2.20 6.44
C GLN A 37 -1.23 -3.17 6.77
N ASP A 38 -2.27 -2.71 7.46
CA ASP A 38 -3.43 -3.52 7.79
C ASP A 38 -4.33 -3.74 6.57
N ALA A 39 -4.45 -2.77 5.65
CA ALA A 39 -5.11 -2.95 4.36
C ALA A 39 -4.36 -3.95 3.47
N VAL A 40 -3.02 -3.95 3.48
CA VAL A 40 -2.19 -4.95 2.79
C VAL A 40 -2.31 -6.32 3.45
N LYS A 41 -2.32 -6.42 4.79
CA LYS A 41 -2.55 -7.68 5.52
C LYS A 41 -3.97 -8.23 5.32
N GLN A 42 -4.96 -7.35 5.22
CA GLN A 42 -6.36 -7.72 5.02
C GLN A 42 -6.66 -8.04 3.55
N ALA A 43 -5.98 -7.40 2.60
CA ALA A 43 -6.02 -7.74 1.18
C ALA A 43 -5.27 -9.05 0.86
N THR A 44 -4.15 -9.33 1.54
CA THR A 44 -3.40 -10.60 1.39
C THR A 44 -4.02 -11.74 2.19
N GLY A 45 -4.81 -11.44 3.23
CA GLY A 45 -5.65 -12.37 3.97
C GLY A 45 -4.87 -13.44 4.74
N GLY A 46 -4.06 -12.97 5.71
CA GLY A 46 -3.43 -13.80 6.74
C GLY A 46 -2.15 -14.50 6.30
N ASP A 47 -1.12 -14.37 7.14
CA ASP A 47 0.18 -15.04 7.15
C ASP A 47 0.54 -15.79 5.85
N VAL A 48 0.83 -15.02 4.80
CA VAL A 48 1.55 -15.57 3.66
C VAL A 48 2.97 -15.78 4.15
N GLU A 49 3.34 -17.03 4.44
CA GLU A 49 4.74 -17.38 4.73
C GLU A 49 5.58 -17.03 3.51
N LEU A 50 6.20 -15.85 3.56
CA LEU A 50 7.12 -15.39 2.53
C LEU A 50 8.39 -16.21 2.67
N SER A 51 8.63 -17.08 1.69
CA SER A 51 9.88 -17.81 1.57
C SER A 51 10.88 -16.96 0.80
N ASP A 52 12.17 -17.22 1.00
CA ASP A 52 13.20 -16.63 0.16
C ASP A 52 13.06 -17.12 -1.28
N GLY A 53 13.18 -16.20 -2.24
CA GLY A 53 13.04 -16.47 -3.67
C GLY A 53 11.62 -16.34 -4.21
N VAL A 54 11.47 -16.75 -5.47
CA VAL A 54 10.19 -16.79 -6.17
C VAL A 54 9.37 -17.98 -5.67
N PRO A 55 8.08 -17.80 -5.34
CA PRO A 55 7.27 -18.88 -4.79
C PRO A 55 7.01 -19.97 -5.82
N THR A 56 6.84 -21.22 -5.35
CA THR A 56 6.62 -22.37 -6.24
C THR A 56 5.36 -22.20 -7.09
N GLY A 57 5.47 -22.54 -8.38
CA GLY A 57 4.37 -22.45 -9.33
C GLY A 57 4.10 -21.05 -9.86
N PHE A 58 4.89 -20.05 -9.48
CA PHE A 58 4.82 -18.72 -10.09
C PHE A 58 5.12 -18.80 -11.60
N PRO A 59 4.34 -18.12 -12.46
CA PRO A 59 4.53 -18.12 -13.91
C PRO A 59 5.71 -17.21 -14.32
N SER A 60 6.94 -17.65 -14.07
CA SER A 60 8.15 -16.85 -14.36
C SER A 60 8.44 -16.68 -15.85
N ASP A 61 7.92 -17.57 -16.69
CA ASP A 61 8.09 -17.50 -18.15
C ASP A 61 7.18 -16.42 -18.75
N GLU A 62 6.00 -16.20 -18.16
CA GLU A 62 5.03 -15.20 -18.61
C GLU A 62 5.13 -13.86 -17.87
N VAL A 63 5.41 -13.88 -16.55
CA VAL A 63 5.45 -12.69 -15.69
C VAL A 63 6.88 -12.42 -15.25
N PRO A 64 7.66 -11.61 -15.99
CA PRO A 64 9.03 -11.32 -15.61
C PRO A 64 9.10 -10.44 -14.35
N ILE A 65 10.01 -10.78 -13.45
CA ILE A 65 10.29 -10.03 -12.21
C ILE A 65 11.61 -9.26 -12.35
N VAL A 66 11.69 -8.02 -11.88
CA VAL A 66 12.94 -7.24 -11.85
C VAL A 66 14.02 -7.91 -11.01
N ALA A 67 15.29 -7.63 -11.33
CA ALA A 67 16.40 -8.18 -10.57
C ALA A 67 16.50 -7.50 -9.20
N GLY A 68 16.66 -8.30 -8.15
CA GLY A 68 16.80 -7.83 -6.77
C GLY A 68 16.72 -8.99 -5.79
N ASP A 69 16.68 -8.68 -4.50
CA ASP A 69 16.45 -9.68 -3.46
C ASP A 69 14.96 -10.02 -3.43
N VAL A 70 14.62 -11.26 -3.77
CA VAL A 70 13.23 -11.71 -3.94
C VAL A 70 12.78 -12.48 -2.71
N ARG A 71 11.58 -12.16 -2.22
CA ARG A 71 10.80 -13.01 -1.32
C ARG A 71 9.40 -13.16 -1.88
N GLY A 72 8.77 -14.31 -1.65
CA GLY A 72 7.41 -14.47 -2.12
C GLY A 72 6.67 -15.59 -1.45
N GLY A 73 5.36 -15.59 -1.69
CA GLY A 73 4.47 -16.60 -1.18
C GLY A 73 3.28 -16.80 -2.09
N THR A 74 2.61 -17.91 -1.86
CA THR A 74 1.48 -18.36 -2.67
C THR A 74 0.26 -18.48 -1.78
N LYS A 75 -0.89 -18.06 -2.30
CA LYS A 75 -2.19 -18.28 -1.68
C LYS A 75 -3.10 -19.04 -2.65
N GLY A 76 -3.91 -19.95 -2.11
CA GLY A 76 -4.82 -20.78 -2.92
C GLY A 76 -4.14 -22.01 -3.52
N LYS A 77 -4.88 -22.76 -4.35
CA LYS A 77 -4.42 -24.00 -5.00
C LYS A 77 -5.07 -24.14 -6.38
N GLY A 78 -4.33 -24.71 -7.34
CA GLY A 78 -4.86 -25.04 -8.66
C GLY A 78 -5.10 -23.80 -9.52
N ALA A 79 -6.32 -23.66 -10.06
CA ALA A 79 -6.66 -22.56 -10.98
C ALA A 79 -6.87 -21.20 -10.27
N ASP A 80 -7.12 -21.21 -8.96
CA ASP A 80 -7.31 -20.00 -8.14
C ASP A 80 -6.04 -19.65 -7.35
N THR A 81 -4.87 -20.02 -7.86
CA THR A 81 -3.61 -19.72 -7.21
C THR A 81 -3.24 -18.25 -7.45
N HIS A 82 -2.98 -17.54 -6.35
CA HIS A 82 -2.48 -16.17 -6.35
C HIS A 82 -1.06 -16.15 -5.82
N TRP A 83 -0.22 -15.30 -6.39
CA TRP A 83 1.16 -15.14 -5.95
C TRP A 83 1.42 -13.72 -5.50
N VAL A 84 2.23 -13.60 -4.45
CA VAL A 84 2.79 -12.34 -4.02
C VAL A 84 4.31 -12.46 -4.07
N VAL A 85 4.95 -11.55 -4.78
CA VAL A 85 6.42 -11.47 -4.87
C VAL A 85 6.85 -10.07 -4.47
N VAL A 86 7.70 -9.98 -3.46
CA VAL A 86 8.34 -8.76 -3.00
C VAL A 86 9.78 -8.78 -3.49
N VAL A 87 10.18 -7.72 -4.18
CA VAL A 87 11.56 -7.51 -4.63
C VAL A 87 12.10 -6.28 -3.95
N THR A 88 13.21 -6.42 -3.24
CA THR A 88 13.93 -5.30 -2.60
C THR A 88 15.29 -5.08 -3.24
N GLY A 89 15.82 -3.87 -3.12
CA GLY A 89 17.14 -3.49 -3.64
C GLY A 89 17.11 -2.16 -4.36
N SER A 90 17.91 -2.00 -5.41
CA SER A 90 17.87 -0.81 -6.30
C SER A 90 16.79 -0.94 -7.37
N VAL A 91 15.55 -1.20 -6.94
CA VAL A 91 14.39 -1.42 -7.81
C VAL A 91 13.38 -0.29 -7.68
N THR A 92 12.66 -0.01 -8.77
CA THR A 92 11.57 0.98 -8.82
C THR A 92 10.32 0.38 -9.47
N ALA A 93 9.16 0.96 -9.17
CA ALA A 93 7.90 0.58 -9.83
C ALA A 93 8.00 0.69 -11.36
N ASP A 94 8.57 1.78 -11.85
CA ASP A 94 8.74 2.02 -13.29
C ASP A 94 9.57 0.93 -13.96
N SER A 95 10.67 0.49 -13.31
CA SER A 95 11.50 -0.60 -13.84
C SER A 95 10.76 -1.95 -13.91
N ALA A 96 9.81 -2.17 -13.00
CA ALA A 96 8.95 -3.35 -12.99
C ALA A 96 7.87 -3.26 -14.07
N GLU A 97 7.24 -2.10 -14.20
CA GLU A 97 6.24 -1.81 -15.22
C GLU A 97 6.83 -1.97 -16.62
N ASP A 98 7.97 -1.33 -16.90
CA ASP A 98 8.68 -1.42 -18.18
C ASP A 98 9.00 -2.88 -18.55
N LYS A 99 9.40 -3.70 -17.56
CA LYS A 99 9.71 -5.11 -17.79
C LYS A 99 8.47 -5.92 -18.18
N LEU A 100 7.32 -5.64 -17.56
CA LEU A 100 6.05 -6.28 -17.91
C LEU A 100 5.54 -5.79 -19.28
N LEU A 101 5.66 -4.49 -19.57
CA LEU A 101 5.32 -3.94 -20.88
C LEU A 101 6.15 -4.58 -22.00
N ALA A 102 7.45 -4.79 -21.77
CA ALA A 102 8.33 -5.50 -22.71
C ALA A 102 7.93 -6.97 -22.92
N ALA A 103 7.26 -7.59 -21.95
CA ALA A 103 6.66 -8.93 -22.06
C ALA A 103 5.25 -8.94 -22.68
N GLY A 104 4.73 -7.78 -23.10
CA GLY A 104 3.42 -7.66 -23.76
C GLY A 104 2.25 -7.44 -22.81
N PHE A 105 2.50 -7.08 -21.55
CA PHE A 105 1.44 -6.63 -20.65
C PHE A 105 0.95 -5.24 -21.07
N THR A 106 -0.30 -4.94 -20.74
CA THR A 106 -0.93 -3.63 -20.96
C THR A 106 -1.37 -3.06 -19.63
N VAL A 107 -1.08 -1.78 -19.39
CA VAL A 107 -1.52 -1.03 -18.19
C VAL A 107 -2.99 -0.65 -18.32
N HIS A 108 -3.78 -0.92 -17.29
CA HIS A 108 -5.19 -0.55 -17.19
C HIS A 108 -5.43 0.61 -16.23
N ASN A 109 -4.66 0.65 -15.16
CA ASN A 109 -4.72 1.71 -14.16
C ASN A 109 -3.32 1.98 -13.63
N ALA A 110 -3.00 3.24 -13.41
CA ALA A 110 -1.77 3.64 -12.74
C ALA A 110 -2.05 4.87 -11.89
N VAL A 111 -1.59 4.82 -10.64
CA VAL A 111 -1.62 5.92 -9.69
C VAL A 111 -0.24 6.05 -9.09
N ALA A 112 0.40 7.20 -9.27
CA ALA A 112 1.67 7.53 -8.64
C ALA A 112 1.49 8.75 -7.75
N GLN A 113 2.02 8.68 -6.52
CA GLN A 113 2.05 9.81 -5.59
C GLN A 113 3.47 10.07 -5.14
N GLN A 114 3.90 11.33 -5.29
CA GLN A 114 5.22 11.77 -4.88
C GLN A 114 5.43 11.46 -3.39
N ASN A 115 6.52 10.76 -3.07
CA ASN A 115 6.93 10.37 -1.71
C ASN A 115 6.03 9.35 -0.98
N VAL A 116 5.05 8.74 -1.65
CA VAL A 116 4.18 7.70 -1.05
C VAL A 116 4.38 6.35 -1.76
N GLY A 117 4.60 6.37 -3.07
CA GLY A 117 4.75 5.18 -3.90
C GLY A 117 3.80 5.21 -5.09
N SER A 118 3.77 4.11 -5.83
CA SER A 118 2.89 3.93 -6.99
C SER A 118 2.20 2.58 -6.97
N VAL A 119 1.03 2.55 -7.59
CA VAL A 119 0.25 1.34 -7.84
C VAL A 119 -0.11 1.31 -9.32
N ALA A 120 0.17 0.20 -9.99
CA ALA A 120 -0.24 -0.02 -11.37
C ALA A 120 -0.90 -1.39 -11.50
N THR A 121 -1.96 -1.48 -12.31
CA THR A 121 -2.57 -2.75 -12.68
C THR A 121 -2.35 -3.01 -14.16
N LEU A 122 -1.82 -4.19 -14.46
CA LEU A 122 -1.48 -4.63 -15.80
C LEU A 122 -2.14 -5.98 -16.07
N SER A 123 -2.39 -6.29 -17.34
CA SER A 123 -2.77 -7.64 -17.75
C SER A 123 -2.02 -8.08 -19.00
N GLY A 124 -1.72 -9.36 -19.10
CA GLY A 124 -0.99 -9.95 -20.21
C GLY A 124 -0.83 -11.45 -20.01
N ALA A 125 -0.65 -12.20 -21.09
CA ALA A 125 -0.37 -13.65 -21.04
C ALA A 125 -1.35 -14.49 -20.19
N GLY A 126 -2.61 -14.06 -20.04
CA GLY A 126 -3.60 -14.76 -19.21
C GLY A 126 -3.50 -14.47 -17.72
N PHE A 127 -2.79 -13.42 -17.31
CA PHE A 127 -2.65 -12.99 -15.92
C PHE A 127 -3.01 -11.51 -15.73
N ASP A 128 -3.48 -11.20 -14.53
CA ASP A 128 -3.57 -9.85 -13.99
C ASP A 128 -2.44 -9.65 -12.97
N VAL A 129 -1.75 -8.52 -13.07
CA VAL A 129 -0.61 -8.16 -12.23
C VAL A 129 -0.86 -6.79 -11.63
N THR A 130 -0.84 -6.72 -10.30
CA THR A 130 -0.81 -5.45 -9.59
C THR A 130 0.60 -5.20 -9.08
N LEU A 131 1.20 -4.10 -9.51
CA LEU A 131 2.45 -3.58 -9.00
C LEU A 131 2.16 -2.57 -7.90
N VAL A 132 2.87 -2.69 -6.79
CA VAL A 132 2.93 -1.66 -5.75
C VAL A 132 4.40 -1.36 -5.49
N GLY A 133 4.86 -0.16 -5.81
CA GLY A 133 6.26 0.21 -5.65
C GLY A 133 6.47 1.39 -4.73
N THR A 134 7.57 1.33 -3.99
CA THR A 134 8.15 2.43 -3.21
C THR A 134 9.64 2.52 -3.54
N ASP A 135 10.33 3.53 -3.01
CA ASP A 135 11.79 3.62 -3.19
C ASP A 135 12.46 2.37 -2.61
N GLY A 136 13.09 1.58 -3.49
CA GLY A 136 13.87 0.39 -3.15
C GLY A 136 13.07 -0.90 -2.90
N SER A 137 11.76 -0.91 -3.18
CA SER A 137 10.94 -2.12 -3.07
C SER A 137 9.77 -2.12 -4.06
N VAL A 138 9.48 -3.28 -4.65
CA VAL A 138 8.32 -3.51 -5.51
C VAL A 138 7.62 -4.80 -5.12
N VAL A 139 6.29 -4.74 -4.99
CA VAL A 139 5.42 -5.89 -4.76
C VAL A 139 4.67 -6.21 -6.05
N TYR A 140 4.69 -7.48 -6.45
CA TYR A 140 3.90 -8.05 -7.52
C TYR A 140 2.81 -8.91 -6.89
N ALA A 141 1.55 -8.56 -7.09
CA ALA A 141 0.43 -9.45 -6.83
C ALA A 141 -0.09 -9.98 -8.16
N VAL A 142 0.00 -11.29 -8.36
CA VAL A 142 -0.29 -11.96 -9.63
C VAL A 142 -1.44 -12.93 -9.46
N SER A 143 -2.37 -12.92 -10.40
CA SER A 143 -3.49 -13.86 -10.46
C SER A 143 -3.81 -14.28 -11.90
N PRO A 144 -4.28 -15.51 -12.12
CA PRO A 144 -4.85 -15.91 -13.40
C PRO A 144 -6.03 -15.01 -13.79
N ARG A 145 -6.13 -14.72 -15.08
CA ARG A 145 -7.23 -13.95 -15.66
C ARG A 145 -8.27 -14.92 -16.21
N GLY A 146 -9.49 -14.82 -15.70
CA GLY A 146 -10.66 -15.62 -16.12
C GLY A 146 -11.31 -15.11 -17.40
#